data_AF-A0A0Q9SFX8-F1
#
_entry.id   AF-A0A0Q9SFX8-F1
#
_cell.length_a   1.000
_cell.length_b   1.000
_cell.length_c   1.000
_cell.angle_alpha   90.00
_cell.angle_beta   90.00
_cell.angle_gamma   90.00
#
_symmetry.space_group_name_H-M   'P 1'
#
loop_
_entity.id
_entity.type
_entity.pdbx_description
1 polymer ?
#
loop_
_entity_poly.entity_id
_entity_poly.type
_entity_poly.pdbx_seq_one_letter_code
_entity_poly.pdbx_strand_id
1 'polypeptide(L)'
;MVRASGEHDELAIALGRVLNGDAAGMAAIVAVDHDHLSEAVADQEDPFVVSRAAAVALLDGLRRGLITPTEAQVWASFVRRGYVANEGGGPVRALDIAFEDAWEDAISAAVSRLDEIGDLVDGEVERGEVLDLLQLLGEQGDL
;
A
#
# COMPACT_ATOMS: atom_id res chain seq x y z
N MET A 1 15.47 -10.35 -28.39
CA MET A 1 15.00 -10.66 -27.02
C MET A 1 15.42 -9.49 -26.14
N VAL A 2 14.64 -8.39 -26.17
CA VAL A 2 14.95 -7.07 -25.54
C VAL A 2 13.65 -6.50 -24.93
N ARG A 3 12.78 -7.35 -24.34
CA ARG A 3 11.50 -6.91 -23.78
C ARG A 3 11.41 -6.98 -22.25
N ALA A 4 12.18 -7.85 -21.60
CA ALA A 4 12.10 -8.06 -20.15
C ALA A 4 12.52 -6.82 -19.30
N SER A 5 13.49 -6.03 -19.77
CA SER A 5 13.99 -4.88 -18.99
C SER A 5 12.95 -3.77 -18.80
N GLY A 6 12.08 -3.53 -19.80
CA GLY A 6 11.10 -2.43 -19.71
C GLY A 6 9.91 -2.77 -18.82
N GLU A 7 9.48 -4.03 -18.82
CA GLU A 7 8.34 -4.49 -18.01
C GLU A 7 8.69 -4.50 -16.51
N HIS A 8 9.92 -4.87 -16.15
CA HIS A 8 10.39 -4.83 -14.75
C HIS A 8 10.52 -3.39 -14.24
N ASP A 9 11.06 -2.48 -15.06
CA ASP A 9 11.18 -1.06 -14.72
C ASP A 9 9.79 -0.43 -14.48
N GLU A 10 8.80 -0.73 -15.33
CA GLU A 10 7.44 -0.24 -15.16
C GLU A 10 6.78 -0.77 -13.88
N LEU A 11 7.03 -2.03 -13.52
CA LEU A 11 6.50 -2.63 -12.30
C LEU A 11 7.16 -2.07 -11.04
N ALA A 12 8.48 -1.85 -11.07
CA ALA A 12 9.21 -1.18 -9.98
C ALA A 12 8.72 0.27 -9.79
N ILE A 13 8.46 1.00 -10.87
CA ILE A 13 7.85 2.34 -10.82
C ILE A 13 6.45 2.27 -10.22
N ALA A 14 5.62 1.30 -10.63
CA ALA A 14 4.28 1.11 -10.06
C ALA A 14 4.34 0.80 -8.55
N LEU A 15 5.26 -0.07 -8.14
CA LEU A 15 5.48 -0.39 -6.73
C LEU A 15 5.96 0.84 -5.94
N GLY A 16 6.91 1.60 -6.47
CA GLY A 16 7.35 2.85 -5.87
C GLY A 16 6.19 3.85 -5.70
N ARG A 17 5.30 3.98 -6.70
CA ARG A 17 4.11 4.83 -6.59
C ARG A 17 3.16 4.35 -5.50
N VAL A 18 2.89 3.06 -5.43
CA VAL A 18 2.04 2.44 -4.39
C VAL A 18 2.58 2.70 -2.99
N LEU A 19 3.89 2.52 -2.78
CA LEU A 19 4.55 2.76 -1.50
C LEU A 19 4.65 4.25 -1.15
N ASN A 20 4.44 5.13 -2.13
CA ASN A 20 4.28 6.58 -1.96
C ASN A 20 2.81 7.03 -1.87
N GLY A 21 1.85 6.10 -1.71
CA GLY A 21 0.45 6.40 -1.42
C GLY A 21 -0.46 6.49 -2.65
N ASP A 22 0.04 6.15 -3.84
CA ASP A 22 -0.78 6.08 -5.05
C ASP A 22 -1.46 4.71 -5.17
N ALA A 23 -2.64 4.57 -4.55
CA ALA A 23 -3.42 3.35 -4.58
C ALA A 23 -3.82 2.89 -5.99
N ALA A 24 -3.87 3.79 -6.99
CA ALA A 24 -4.20 3.43 -8.36
C ALA A 24 -3.14 2.49 -8.99
N GLY A 25 -1.90 2.54 -8.49
CA GLY A 25 -0.84 1.61 -8.90
C GLY A 25 -1.10 0.15 -8.49
N MET A 26 -1.99 -0.10 -7.52
CA MET A 26 -2.34 -1.46 -7.08
C MET A 26 -2.90 -2.31 -8.21
N ALA A 27 -3.62 -1.72 -9.17
CA ALA A 27 -4.16 -2.47 -10.31
C ALA A 27 -3.05 -3.14 -11.15
N ALA A 28 -1.90 -2.49 -11.30
CA ALA A 28 -0.75 -3.06 -12.00
C ALA A 28 -0.08 -4.19 -11.20
N ILE A 29 0.03 -4.04 -9.89
CA ILE A 29 0.61 -5.05 -8.98
C ILE A 29 -0.28 -6.29 -8.90
N VAL A 30 -1.60 -6.10 -8.83
CA VAL A 30 -2.59 -7.19 -8.76
C VAL A 30 -2.66 -7.96 -10.09
N ALA A 31 -2.38 -7.30 -11.22
CA ALA A 31 -2.47 -7.92 -12.55
C ALA A 31 -1.29 -8.83 -12.92
N VAL A 32 -0.21 -8.83 -12.13
CA VAL A 32 1.00 -9.63 -12.40
C VAL A 32 1.12 -10.80 -11.43
N ASP A 33 1.80 -11.86 -11.88
CA ASP A 33 2.16 -12.98 -11.01
C ASP A 33 3.23 -12.55 -9.99
N HIS A 34 3.17 -13.15 -8.79
CA HIS A 34 4.04 -12.80 -7.69
C HIS A 34 5.53 -13.01 -7.99
N ASP A 35 5.87 -13.96 -8.86
CA ASP A 35 7.25 -14.21 -9.29
C ASP A 35 7.80 -13.01 -10.10
N HIS A 36 7.00 -12.43 -11.01
CA HIS A 36 7.40 -11.23 -11.76
C HIS A 36 7.56 -10.01 -10.85
N LEU A 37 6.69 -9.87 -9.85
CA LEU A 37 6.82 -8.81 -8.83
C LEU A 37 8.09 -8.98 -8.00
N SER A 38 8.40 -10.22 -7.61
CA SER A 38 9.61 -10.53 -6.84
C SER A 38 10.88 -10.27 -7.66
N GLU A 39 10.88 -10.58 -8.96
CA GLU A 39 11.99 -10.30 -9.86
C GLU A 39 12.21 -8.79 -10.04
N ALA A 40 11.14 -8.01 -10.28
CA ALA A 40 11.24 -6.56 -10.42
C ALA A 40 11.76 -5.87 -9.14
N VAL A 41 11.49 -6.46 -7.98
CA VAL A 41 11.98 -6.03 -6.66
C VAL A 41 13.43 -6.42 -6.44
N ALA A 42 13.83 -7.63 -6.82
CA ALA A 42 15.19 -8.13 -6.63
C ALA A 42 16.26 -7.29 -7.36
N ASP A 43 15.86 -6.59 -8.42
CA ASP A 43 16.72 -5.70 -9.20
C ASP A 43 16.88 -4.29 -8.56
N GLN A 44 16.17 -3.98 -7.47
CA GLN A 44 16.28 -2.69 -6.78
C GLN A 44 17.36 -2.71 -5.69
N GLU A 45 18.19 -1.65 -5.64
CA GLU A 45 19.25 -1.51 -4.62
C GLU A 45 18.72 -0.95 -3.29
N ASP A 46 17.65 -0.14 -3.34
CA ASP A 46 17.09 0.53 -2.18
C ASP A 46 15.95 -0.29 -1.55
N PRO A 47 15.85 -0.34 -0.21
CA PRO A 47 14.75 -0.99 0.47
C PRO A 47 13.44 -0.24 0.21
N PHE A 48 12.36 -1.00 0.10
CA PHE A 48 11.02 -0.44 0.00
C PHE A 48 10.57 0.07 1.37
N VAL A 49 10.32 1.37 1.45
CA VAL A 49 9.88 2.03 2.68
C VAL A 49 8.56 2.75 2.43
N VAL A 50 7.54 2.44 3.22
CA VAL A 50 6.32 3.25 3.28
C VAL A 50 6.60 4.48 4.11
N SER A 51 6.50 5.65 3.47
CA SER A 51 6.68 6.93 4.14
C SER A 51 5.43 7.38 4.87
N ARG A 52 5.59 8.28 5.83
CA ARG A 52 4.47 9.00 6.45
C ARG A 52 3.61 9.69 5.39
N ALA A 53 4.25 10.30 4.38
CA ALA A 53 3.55 11.00 3.30
C ALA A 53 2.63 10.07 2.50
N ALA A 54 3.05 8.82 2.30
CA ALA A 54 2.24 7.81 1.63
C ALA A 54 0.96 7.48 2.41
N ALA A 55 1.11 7.21 3.71
CA ALA A 55 -0.02 6.92 4.59
C ALA A 55 -1.01 8.11 4.66
N VAL A 56 -0.49 9.33 4.76
CA VAL A 56 -1.31 10.56 4.73
C VAL A 56 -2.04 10.73 3.40
N ALA A 57 -1.36 10.55 2.27
CA ALA A 57 -1.97 10.69 0.95
C ALA A 57 -3.12 9.71 0.75
N LEU A 58 -2.95 8.47 1.23
CA LEU A 58 -3.98 7.44 1.14
C LEU A 58 -5.20 7.76 2.02
N LEU A 59 -4.96 8.19 3.27
CA LEU A 59 -6.04 8.59 4.19
C LEU A 59 -6.77 9.85 3.71
N ASP A 60 -6.07 10.86 3.18
CA ASP A 60 -6.72 12.04 2.59
C ASP A 60 -7.53 11.67 1.34
N GLY A 61 -6.99 10.77 0.51
CA GLY A 61 -7.70 10.22 -0.65
C GLY A 61 -9.00 9.53 -0.25
N LEU A 62 -8.96 8.70 0.79
CA LEU A 62 -10.14 8.03 1.36
C LEU A 62 -11.15 9.05 1.91
N ARG A 63 -10.69 10.02 2.70
CA ARG A 63 -11.52 11.09 3.29
C ARG A 63 -12.28 11.91 2.23
N ARG A 64 -11.62 12.16 1.10
CA ARG A 64 -12.15 12.95 -0.03
C ARG A 64 -12.96 12.12 -1.03
N GLY A 65 -13.04 10.80 -0.84
CA GLY A 65 -13.71 9.88 -1.77
C GLY A 65 -12.98 9.71 -3.10
N LEU A 66 -11.67 9.99 -3.15
CA LEU A 66 -10.80 9.73 -4.30
C LEU A 66 -10.30 8.27 -4.31
N ILE A 67 -10.25 7.65 -3.13
CA ILE A 67 -9.89 6.25 -2.91
C ILE A 67 -11.08 5.60 -2.22
N THR A 68 -11.48 4.43 -2.71
CA THR A 68 -12.55 3.63 -2.10
C THR A 68 -12.03 2.87 -0.87
N PRO A 69 -12.89 2.51 0.09
CA PRO A 69 -12.49 1.67 1.22
C PRO A 69 -11.81 0.36 0.79
N THR A 70 -12.28 -0.26 -0.28
CA THR A 70 -11.69 -1.48 -0.84
C THR A 70 -10.28 -1.25 -1.37
N GLU A 71 -10.03 -0.15 -2.10
CA GLU A 71 -8.68 0.18 -2.58
C GLU A 71 -7.71 0.45 -1.43
N ALA A 72 -8.17 1.16 -0.39
CA ALA A 72 -7.39 1.41 0.81
C ALA A 72 -7.05 0.12 1.57
N GLN A 73 -8.02 -0.80 1.69
CA GLN A 73 -7.80 -2.11 2.30
C GLN A 73 -6.82 -2.96 1.50
N VAL A 74 -6.97 -3.03 0.17
CA VAL A 74 -6.08 -3.80 -0.70
C VAL A 74 -4.64 -3.29 -0.58
N TRP A 75 -4.45 -1.96 -0.55
CA TRP A 75 -3.15 -1.36 -0.28
C TRP A 75 -2.59 -1.76 1.09
N ALA A 76 -3.41 -1.68 2.15
CA ALA A 76 -2.98 -2.01 3.51
C ALA A 76 -2.63 -3.50 3.67
N SER A 77 -3.44 -4.39 3.11
CA SER A 77 -3.17 -5.83 3.02
C SER A 77 -1.83 -6.10 2.33
N PHE A 78 -1.57 -5.44 1.20
CA PHE A 78 -0.32 -5.58 0.46
C PHE A 78 0.88 -5.10 1.28
N VAL A 79 0.81 -3.89 1.84
CA VAL A 79 1.88 -3.31 2.67
C VAL A 79 2.18 -4.19 3.88
N ARG A 80 1.15 -4.68 4.57
CA ARG A 80 1.30 -5.51 5.77
C ARG A 80 1.89 -6.88 5.47
N ARG A 81 1.52 -7.49 4.34
CA ARG A 81 1.86 -8.89 4.03
C ARG A 81 3.05 -9.02 3.08
N GLY A 82 3.39 -7.96 2.35
CA GLY A 82 4.38 -7.98 1.28
C GLY A 82 3.93 -8.73 0.03
N TYR A 83 2.65 -9.05 -0.12
CA TYR A 83 2.13 -9.75 -1.29
C TYR A 83 0.63 -9.49 -1.50
N VAL A 84 0.16 -9.70 -2.71
CA VAL A 84 -1.27 -9.70 -3.04
C VAL A 84 -1.75 -11.15 -3.06
N ALA A 85 -2.82 -11.46 -2.33
CA ALA A 85 -3.45 -12.77 -2.35
C ALA A 85 -4.24 -12.94 -3.67
N ASN A 86 -3.56 -13.29 -4.76
CA ASN A 86 -4.18 -13.61 -6.03
C ASN A 86 -4.51 -15.10 -6.13
N GLU A 87 -5.58 -15.45 -6.86
CA GLU A 87 -5.97 -16.85 -7.12
C GLU A 87 -4.99 -17.57 -8.08
N GLY A 88 -4.09 -16.83 -8.73
CA GLY A 88 -3.03 -17.32 -9.61
C GLY A 88 -1.95 -18.05 -8.80
N GLY A 89 -2.16 -19.33 -8.57
CA GLY A 89 -1.33 -20.16 -7.69
C GLY A 89 0.16 -20.14 -8.00
N GLY A 90 0.95 -19.86 -6.95
CA GLY A 90 2.40 -19.97 -6.87
C GLY A 90 2.84 -19.86 -5.40
N PRO A 91 4.09 -20.22 -5.06
CA PRO A 91 4.60 -20.02 -3.71
C PRO A 91 4.71 -18.51 -3.40
N VAL A 92 3.84 -18.02 -2.52
CA VAL A 92 3.85 -16.63 -2.07
C VAL A 92 5.13 -16.34 -1.27
N ARG A 93 5.88 -15.31 -1.69
CA ARG A 93 7.07 -14.82 -0.98
C ARG A 93 6.91 -13.35 -0.62
N ALA A 94 6.58 -13.05 0.63
CA ALA A 94 6.43 -11.66 1.08
C ALA A 94 7.65 -10.81 0.69
N LEU A 95 7.38 -9.67 0.04
CA LEU A 95 8.34 -8.59 -0.12
C LEU A 95 8.64 -7.98 1.24
N ASP A 96 9.90 -7.65 1.48
CA ASP A 96 10.31 -6.89 2.65
C ASP A 96 10.01 -5.41 2.41
N ILE A 97 8.98 -4.88 3.07
CA ILE A 97 8.63 -3.46 3.01
C ILE A 97 8.64 -2.93 4.44
N ALA A 98 9.56 -2.00 4.68
CA ALA A 98 9.73 -1.33 5.96
C ALA A 98 8.84 -0.09 6.05
N PHE A 99 8.71 0.46 7.26
CA PHE A 99 8.09 1.76 7.49
C PHE A 99 9.17 2.79 7.81
N GLU A 100 8.89 4.05 7.52
CA GLU A 100 9.78 5.14 7.90
C GLU A 100 10.00 5.16 9.42
N ASP A 101 11.23 4.93 9.88
CA ASP A 101 11.58 4.74 11.31
C ASP A 101 10.97 5.78 12.25
N ALA A 102 10.94 7.05 11.84
CA ALA A 102 10.41 8.14 12.67
C ALA A 102 8.89 8.07 12.88
N TRP A 103 8.18 7.28 12.07
CA TRP A 103 6.73 7.16 12.01
C TRP A 103 6.26 5.70 12.01
N GLU A 104 7.15 4.73 12.25
CA GLU A 104 6.86 3.30 12.15
C GLU A 104 5.59 2.92 12.91
N ASP A 105 5.47 3.30 14.18
CA ASP A 105 4.31 3.01 15.02
C ASP A 105 3.01 3.61 14.45
N ALA A 106 3.06 4.86 13.97
CA ALA A 106 1.89 5.56 13.45
C ALA A 106 1.44 4.99 12.09
N ILE A 107 2.39 4.69 11.21
CA ILE A 107 2.13 4.05 9.91
C ILE A 107 1.59 2.63 10.14
N SER A 108 2.21 1.86 11.03
CA SER A 108 1.77 0.51 11.37
C SER A 108 0.35 0.48 11.92
N ALA A 109 0.00 1.42 12.79
CA ALA A 109 -1.37 1.56 13.31
C ALA A 109 -2.36 1.91 12.20
N ALA A 110 -2.03 2.86 11.32
CA ALA A 110 -2.87 3.23 10.19
C ALA A 110 -3.07 2.07 9.20
N VAL A 111 -1.99 1.38 8.82
CA VAL A 111 -2.03 0.20 7.95
C VAL A 111 -2.88 -0.90 8.58
N SER A 112 -2.68 -1.20 9.86
CA SER A 112 -3.45 -2.23 10.56
C SER A 112 -4.94 -1.91 10.53
N ARG A 113 -5.31 -0.64 10.79
CA ARG A 113 -6.71 -0.24 10.77
C ARG A 113 -7.32 -0.25 9.37
N LEU A 114 -6.56 0.16 8.36
CA LEU A 114 -6.99 0.13 6.96
C LEU A 114 -7.23 -1.31 6.44
N ASP A 115 -6.44 -2.28 6.91
CA ASP A 115 -6.58 -3.70 6.55
C ASP A 115 -7.91 -4.30 7.06
N GLU A 116 -8.45 -3.75 8.14
CA GLU A 116 -9.70 -4.19 8.78
C GLU A 116 -10.97 -3.65 8.09
N ILE A 117 -10.88 -2.55 7.33
CA ILE A 117 -12.03 -1.80 6.79
C ILE A 117 -12.93 -2.62 5.85
N GLY A 118 -12.36 -3.60 5.14
CA GLY A 118 -13.11 -4.42 4.20
C GLY A 118 -13.54 -5.77 4.76
N ASP A 119 -13.36 -6.03 6.05
CA ASP A 119 -14.05 -7.15 6.69
C ASP A 119 -15.51 -6.72 6.96
N LEU A 120 -16.47 -7.47 6.40
CA LEU A 120 -17.92 -7.20 6.50
C LEU A 120 -18.44 -7.15 7.94
N VAL A 121 -17.61 -7.51 8.91
CA VAL A 121 -17.90 -7.56 10.35
C VAL A 121 -17.51 -6.26 11.07
N ASP A 122 -16.49 -5.52 10.61
CA ASP A 122 -15.88 -4.42 11.37
C ASP A 122 -16.34 -3.01 10.98
N GLY A 123 -17.25 -2.91 10.00
CA GLY A 123 -17.95 -1.67 9.67
C GLY A 123 -17.21 -0.73 8.72
N GLU A 124 -17.95 0.19 8.11
CA GLU A 124 -17.37 1.28 7.32
C GLU A 124 -16.50 2.15 8.23
N VAL A 125 -15.30 2.55 7.77
CA VAL A 125 -14.55 3.57 8.51
C VAL A 125 -15.32 4.86 8.48
N GLU A 126 -15.80 5.25 9.65
CA GLU A 126 -16.48 6.52 9.82
C GLU A 126 -15.49 7.65 9.54
N ARG A 127 -15.97 8.74 8.93
CA ARG A 127 -15.14 9.91 8.61
C ARG A 127 -14.32 10.42 9.80
N GLY A 128 -14.80 10.23 11.04
CA GLY A 128 -14.08 10.60 12.26
C GLY A 128 -12.79 9.78 12.46
N GLU A 129 -12.83 8.50 12.16
CA GLU A 129 -11.67 7.62 12.35
C GLU A 129 -10.55 7.90 11.34
N VAL A 130 -10.88 8.26 10.10
CA VAL A 130 -9.86 8.75 9.15
C VAL A 130 -9.16 10.02 9.67
N LEU A 131 -9.90 10.91 10.33
CA LEU A 131 -9.33 12.12 10.92
C LEU A 131 -8.43 11.80 12.11
N ASP A 132 -8.79 10.81 12.93
CA ASP A 132 -7.96 10.35 14.05
C ASP A 132 -6.65 9.73 13.57
N LEU A 133 -6.69 8.92 12.51
CA LEU A 133 -5.48 8.35 11.88
C LEU A 133 -4.60 9.44 11.24
N LEU A 134 -5.19 10.45 10.61
CA LEU A 134 -4.45 11.61 10.09
C LEU A 134 -3.78 12.40 11.23
N GLN A 135 -4.48 12.62 12.35
CA GLN A 135 -3.91 13.26 13.54
C GLN A 135 -2.77 12.45 14.16
N LEU A 136 -2.89 11.12 14.20
CA LEU A 136 -1.82 10.23 14.65
C LEU A 136 -0.54 10.40 13.81
N LEU A 137 -0.72 10.60 12.50
CA LEU A 137 0.36 10.92 11.57
C LEU A 137 0.81 12.39 11.66
N GLY A 138 0.28 13.19 12.58
CA GLY A 138 0.67 14.58 12.79
C GLY A 138 0.06 15.58 11.81
N GLU A 139 -0.95 15.17 11.03
CA GLU A 139 -1.74 16.11 10.23
C GLU A 139 -2.71 16.87 11.13
N GLN A 140 -2.63 18.20 11.14
CA GLN A 140 -3.57 19.04 11.87
C GLN A 140 -4.81 19.19 10.99
N GLY A 141 -5.91 18.56 11.40
CA GLY A 141 -7.19 18.71 10.72
C GLY A 141 -7.73 20.13 10.90
N ASP A 142 -7.75 20.93 9.83
CA ASP A 142 -8.72 22.02 9.73
C ASP A 142 -10.10 21.36 9.55
N LEU A 143 -10.85 21.31 10.66
CA LEU A 143 -12.25 20.86 10.72
C LEU A 143 -13.19 21.83 9.98
#